data_AF-A0A0M0JFZ3-F1
#
_entry.id   AF-A0A0M0JFZ3-F1
#
_cell.length_a   1.000
_cell.length_b   1.000
_cell.length_c   1.000
_cell.angle_alpha   90.00
_cell.angle_beta   90.00
_cell.angle_gamma   90.00
#
_symmetry.space_group_name_H-M   'P 1'
#
loop_
_entity.id
_entity.type
_entity.pdbx_description
1 polymer ?
#
loop_
_entity_poly.entity_id
_entity_poly.type
_entity_poly.pdbx_seq_one_letter_code
_entity_poly.pdbx_strand_id
1 'polypeptide(L)'
;MFAMLTLGVSFDVLPSDPLLSLTADALFLMHEVETFQAPKPLTMDHPVVLVIISDHGSGTMEFGAALNTHPCMFDLGEPFALKDTLWSNAEVAECTGATASDMTKPIFDSATGALLKSSNPTLTTRILAQTAHAAINGTIMMGTLTVVKRKVAHLTLAGDAPELYDGLQYSFADYVLRIRDHVCSAVPADVCAPSDCSITLKMLPQFVSANTAGRLMRDDPPVSKCVLARNAKAMTAWTAALASMVESPKVATISLSRNERDRQFSLFREFSPPGSLFDCSIERSPSDFARQSNYPNADDQIKIEDCWQGAYGANKCISDALKLVGLSPEPMLDAGTKNMAQLYPEKMSCATDPTATFRRLQGLAAVEKVN
;
A
#
# COMPACT_ATOMS: atom_id res chain seq x y z
N MET A 1 12.99 -71.49 -31.14
CA MET A 1 11.90 -71.50 -30.14
C MET A 1 10.74 -70.74 -30.79
N PHE A 2 9.72 -71.50 -31.25
CA PHE A 2 8.42 -71.14 -31.87
C PHE A 2 8.28 -69.77 -32.57
N ALA A 3 8.26 -69.67 -33.92
CA ALA A 3 7.12 -69.95 -34.85
C ALA A 3 5.94 -68.97 -34.63
N MET A 4 5.27 -68.35 -35.61
CA MET A 4 5.10 -68.62 -37.05
C MET A 4 4.30 -67.42 -37.66
N LEU A 5 4.49 -67.16 -38.97
CA LEU A 5 3.53 -66.83 -40.07
C LEU A 5 2.21 -66.06 -39.74
N THR A 6 1.65 -65.16 -40.56
CA THR A 6 1.28 -65.21 -42.01
C THR A 6 0.64 -63.85 -42.37
N LEU A 7 1.02 -63.17 -43.47
CA LEU A 7 0.46 -63.24 -44.84
C LEU A 7 -0.99 -62.77 -45.02
N GLY A 8 -1.20 -61.84 -45.96
CA GLY A 8 -2.32 -61.93 -46.91
C GLY A 8 -2.81 -60.61 -47.52
N VAL A 9 -2.31 -60.19 -48.69
CA VAL A 9 -2.98 -60.07 -50.03
C VAL A 9 -4.24 -59.17 -50.08
N SER A 10 -4.55 -58.35 -51.10
CA SER A 10 -4.08 -58.22 -52.49
C SER A 10 -4.58 -56.87 -53.06
N PHE A 11 -3.84 -56.28 -54.00
CA PHE A 11 -4.28 -55.19 -54.87
C PHE A 11 -4.80 -55.78 -56.17
N ASP A 12 -5.89 -55.23 -56.71
CA ASP A 12 -6.20 -55.29 -58.15
C ASP A 12 -6.85 -53.98 -58.61
N VAL A 13 -6.51 -53.60 -59.84
CA VAL A 13 -6.54 -52.27 -60.44
C VAL A 13 -7.68 -52.16 -61.47
N LEU A 14 -8.44 -51.05 -61.36
CA LEU A 14 -9.12 -50.17 -62.36
C LEU A 14 -9.69 -50.74 -63.69
N PRO A 15 -10.79 -50.16 -64.24
CA PRO A 15 -10.58 -49.03 -65.19
C PRO A 15 -11.68 -47.93 -65.27
N SER A 16 -11.23 -46.76 -65.76
CA SER A 16 -11.87 -45.75 -66.64
C SER A 16 -12.94 -44.75 -66.12
N ASP A 17 -12.50 -43.47 -66.09
CA ASP A 17 -13.16 -42.15 -65.98
C ASP A 17 -14.35 -41.88 -66.94
N PRO A 18 -15.16 -40.76 -66.86
CA PRO A 18 -14.85 -39.44 -66.26
C PRO A 18 -16.00 -38.63 -65.55
N LEU A 19 -15.59 -37.49 -64.97
CA LEU A 19 -16.35 -36.24 -64.70
C LEU A 19 -17.47 -36.27 -63.63
N LEU A 20 -17.23 -35.60 -62.48
CA LEU A 20 -17.96 -34.38 -62.06
C LEU A 20 -17.55 -33.91 -60.65
N SER A 21 -17.11 -32.64 -60.60
CA SER A 21 -17.45 -31.63 -59.59
C SER A 21 -16.99 -31.78 -58.13
N LEU A 22 -16.04 -30.90 -57.78
CA LEU A 22 -15.95 -30.08 -56.56
C LEU A 22 -16.38 -30.71 -55.22
N THR A 23 -15.42 -30.81 -54.29
CA THR A 23 -15.24 -29.78 -53.25
C THR A 23 -13.92 -30.03 -52.52
N ALA A 24 -13.16 -28.95 -52.36
CA ALA A 24 -11.96 -28.89 -51.54
C ALA A 24 -12.39 -28.87 -50.08
N ASP A 25 -11.95 -29.84 -49.27
CA ASP A 25 -11.85 -29.74 -47.80
C ASP A 25 -11.26 -31.01 -47.18
N ALA A 26 -10.13 -31.51 -47.71
CA ALA A 26 -9.43 -32.63 -47.09
C ALA A 26 -7.93 -32.66 -47.46
N LEU A 27 -7.21 -31.58 -47.21
CA LEU A 27 -5.75 -31.63 -47.12
C LEU A 27 -5.21 -30.40 -46.39
N PHE A 28 -5.02 -30.49 -45.07
CA PHE A 28 -3.74 -30.20 -44.40
C PHE A 28 -3.89 -30.40 -42.89
N LEU A 29 -3.14 -31.38 -42.41
CA LEU A 29 -2.88 -31.71 -41.01
C LEU A 29 -1.87 -30.72 -40.39
N MET A 30 -2.04 -30.50 -39.07
CA MET A 30 -1.01 -30.33 -38.03
C MET A 30 -0.90 -28.98 -37.32
N HIS A 31 -0.79 -29.10 -35.98
CA HIS A 31 -0.32 -28.16 -34.97
C HIS A 31 -1.29 -27.07 -34.50
N GLU A 32 -2.22 -27.43 -33.61
CA GLU A 32 -2.59 -26.52 -32.53
C GLU A 32 -1.61 -26.69 -31.38
N VAL A 33 -0.68 -25.73 -31.28
CA VAL A 33 0.02 -25.43 -30.05
C VAL A 33 -1.06 -24.91 -29.09
N GLU A 34 -1.31 -25.63 -27.99
CA GLU A 34 -2.03 -25.08 -26.84
C GLU A 34 -1.26 -23.85 -26.36
N THR A 35 -1.67 -22.69 -26.85
CA THR A 35 -1.29 -21.42 -26.27
C THR A 35 -1.88 -21.41 -24.87
N PHE A 36 -1.02 -21.38 -23.85
CA PHE A 36 -1.43 -21.03 -22.49
C PHE A 36 -2.14 -19.67 -22.58
N GLN A 37 -3.46 -19.71 -22.65
CA GLN A 37 -4.29 -18.53 -22.50
C GLN A 37 -3.94 -17.95 -21.14
N ALA A 38 -3.47 -16.70 -21.13
CA ALA A 38 -3.35 -15.95 -19.89
C ALA A 38 -4.67 -16.08 -19.12
N PRO A 39 -4.64 -16.39 -17.80
CA PRO A 39 -5.86 -16.57 -17.04
C PRO A 39 -6.75 -15.36 -17.24
N LYS A 40 -8.02 -15.64 -17.59
CA LYS A 40 -9.07 -14.63 -17.77
C LYS A 40 -8.99 -13.64 -16.60
N PRO A 41 -8.99 -12.31 -16.85
CA PRO A 41 -8.95 -11.32 -15.77
C PRO A 41 -10.05 -11.62 -14.76
N LEU A 42 -9.66 -11.81 -13.51
CA LEU A 42 -10.62 -11.91 -12.41
C LEU A 42 -11.41 -10.60 -12.39
N THR A 43 -12.70 -10.67 -12.70
CA THR A 43 -13.62 -9.57 -12.44
C THR A 43 -13.85 -9.55 -10.94
N MET A 44 -13.09 -8.70 -10.25
CA MET A 44 -13.23 -8.50 -8.81
C MET A 44 -14.36 -7.49 -8.60
N ASP A 45 -15.41 -7.92 -7.90
CA ASP A 45 -16.60 -7.12 -7.61
C ASP A 45 -16.40 -6.16 -6.42
N HIS A 46 -15.16 -6.07 -5.90
CA HIS A 46 -14.79 -5.26 -4.74
C HIS A 46 -13.37 -4.66 -4.89
N PRO A 47 -13.04 -3.60 -4.12
CA PRO A 47 -11.69 -3.07 -4.05
C PRO A 47 -10.65 -4.10 -3.59
N VAL A 48 -9.42 -4.00 -4.09
CA VAL A 48 -8.31 -4.91 -3.74
C VAL A 48 -7.02 -4.21 -3.32
N VAL A 49 -7.07 -2.89 -3.28
CA VAL A 49 -6.03 -2.05 -2.72
C VAL A 49 -6.66 -1.21 -1.63
N LEU A 50 -6.03 -1.17 -0.47
CA LEU A 50 -6.40 -0.27 0.60
C LEU A 50 -5.33 0.81 0.78
N VAL A 51 -5.62 2.05 0.40
CA VAL A 51 -4.72 3.19 0.60
C VAL A 51 -5.04 3.90 1.92
N ILE A 52 -4.06 3.95 2.82
CA ILE A 52 -4.13 4.70 4.08
C ILE A 52 -3.65 6.12 3.82
N ILE A 53 -4.58 7.07 3.72
CA ILE A 53 -4.31 8.48 3.49
C ILE A 53 -4.11 9.16 4.85
N SER A 54 -2.96 9.79 5.06
CA SER A 54 -2.65 10.37 6.37
C SER A 54 -1.51 11.37 6.35
N ASP A 55 -1.41 12.18 7.40
CA ASP A 55 -0.16 12.85 7.77
C ASP A 55 0.79 11.89 8.52
N HIS A 56 2.09 12.18 8.49
CA HIS A 56 3.05 11.43 9.31
C HIS A 56 2.71 11.56 10.80
N GLY A 57 3.01 10.51 11.57
CA GLY A 57 2.78 10.47 13.02
C GLY A 57 1.34 10.16 13.45
N SER A 58 0.44 9.85 12.51
CA SER A 58 -0.97 9.54 12.79
C SER A 58 -1.23 8.07 13.11
N GLY A 59 -0.18 7.26 13.28
CA GLY A 59 -0.31 5.85 13.64
C GLY A 59 -0.54 4.88 12.47
N THR A 60 -0.11 5.27 11.27
CA THR A 60 -0.21 4.41 10.08
C THR A 60 0.68 3.17 10.14
N MET A 61 1.73 3.16 10.97
CA MET A 61 2.69 2.05 11.03
C MET A 61 2.08 0.83 11.74
N GLU A 62 1.56 1.03 12.93
CA GLU A 62 0.84 0.02 13.70
C GLU A 62 -0.46 -0.40 13.02
N PHE A 63 -1.14 0.53 12.35
CA PHE A 63 -2.37 0.23 11.64
C PHE A 63 -2.11 -0.73 10.47
N GLY A 64 -1.13 -0.41 9.61
CA GLY A 64 -0.67 -1.29 8.54
C GLY A 64 -0.14 -2.63 9.05
N ALA A 65 0.69 -2.61 10.11
CA ALA A 65 1.23 -3.83 10.70
C ALA A 65 0.16 -4.74 11.33
N ALA A 66 -0.93 -4.17 11.84
CA ALA A 66 -2.07 -4.95 12.32
C ALA A 66 -2.80 -5.62 11.15
N LEU A 67 -3.06 -4.89 10.06
CA LEU A 67 -3.67 -5.40 8.84
C LEU A 67 -2.81 -6.50 8.19
N ASN A 68 -1.49 -6.34 8.18
CA ASN A 68 -0.53 -7.31 7.63
C ASN A 68 -0.51 -8.68 8.33
N THR A 69 -1.23 -8.83 9.45
CA THR A 69 -1.39 -10.14 10.09
C THR A 69 -2.43 -11.01 9.39
N HIS A 70 -3.21 -10.45 8.46
CA HIS A 70 -4.15 -11.19 7.62
C HIS A 70 -3.39 -11.88 6.46
N PRO A 71 -3.58 -13.19 6.21
CA PRO A 71 -2.86 -13.93 5.16
C PRO A 71 -3.00 -13.40 3.72
N CYS A 72 -4.08 -12.65 3.47
CA CYS A 72 -4.38 -12.04 2.18
C CYS A 72 -4.13 -10.51 2.12
N MET A 73 -3.54 -9.91 3.15
CA MET A 73 -3.26 -8.47 3.16
C MET A 73 -1.77 -8.22 3.31
N PHE A 74 -1.16 -7.61 2.30
CA PHE A 74 0.26 -7.27 2.29
C PHE A 74 0.47 -5.77 2.53
N ASP A 75 0.98 -5.41 3.71
CA ASP A 75 1.31 -4.02 4.06
C ASP A 75 2.66 -3.60 3.50
N LEU A 76 2.63 -2.76 2.48
CA LEU A 76 3.82 -2.17 1.86
C LEU A 76 4.25 -0.86 2.56
N GLY A 77 3.56 -0.43 3.60
CA GLY A 77 3.94 0.74 4.39
C GLY A 77 4.09 2.01 3.55
N GLU A 78 5.27 2.61 3.56
CA GLU A 78 5.59 3.80 2.75
C GLU A 78 6.30 3.37 1.47
N PRO A 79 5.61 3.37 0.31
CA PRO A 79 6.23 2.98 -0.96
C PRO A 79 7.12 4.08 -1.55
N PHE A 80 7.13 5.26 -0.95
CA PHE A 80 7.94 6.42 -1.33
C PHE A 80 8.69 6.96 -0.12
N ALA A 81 9.76 7.71 -0.37
CA ALA A 81 10.54 8.36 0.67
C ALA A 81 11.11 9.69 0.18
N LEU A 82 10.99 10.73 1.01
CA LEU A 82 11.31 12.13 0.63
C LEU A 82 12.70 12.33 0.01
N LYS A 83 13.70 11.54 0.41
CA LYS A 83 15.08 11.65 -0.08
C LYS A 83 15.48 10.59 -1.12
N ASP A 84 14.55 9.73 -1.52
CA ASP A 84 14.84 8.63 -2.44
C ASP A 84 13.94 8.64 -3.68
N THR A 85 12.63 8.49 -3.50
CA THR A 85 11.68 8.49 -4.62
C THR A 85 10.37 9.11 -4.18
N LEU A 86 9.87 10.07 -4.95
CA LEU A 86 8.58 10.74 -4.76
C LEU A 86 7.60 10.33 -5.86
N TRP A 87 6.29 10.40 -5.59
CA TRP A 87 5.28 10.25 -6.64
C TRP A 87 5.42 11.39 -7.66
N SER A 88 5.44 12.62 -7.17
CA SER A 88 5.55 13.82 -8.00
C SER A 88 6.38 14.91 -7.33
N ASN A 89 6.97 15.78 -8.14
CA ASN A 89 7.68 16.96 -7.63
C ASN A 89 6.73 18.11 -7.22
N ALA A 90 7.27 19.14 -6.57
CA ALA A 90 6.59 20.41 -6.33
C ALA A 90 7.59 21.57 -6.40
N GLU A 91 8.44 21.57 -7.43
CA GLU A 91 9.49 22.58 -7.59
C GLU A 91 8.90 23.99 -7.82
N VAL A 92 9.40 24.95 -7.04
CA VAL A 92 8.97 26.36 -7.04
C VAL A 92 10.19 27.27 -6.89
N ALA A 93 10.13 28.47 -7.45
CA ALA A 93 11.26 29.41 -7.49
C ALA A 93 11.67 29.93 -6.08
N GLU A 94 10.74 29.90 -5.13
CA GLU A 94 10.96 30.32 -3.75
C GLU A 94 11.86 29.37 -2.96
N CYS A 95 12.05 28.14 -3.42
CA CYS A 95 12.91 27.15 -2.79
C CYS A 95 14.30 27.15 -3.43
N THR A 96 15.33 27.44 -2.65
CA THR A 96 16.73 27.54 -3.11
C THR A 96 17.67 26.68 -2.26
N GLY A 97 18.86 26.38 -2.78
CA GLY A 97 19.88 25.60 -2.08
C GLY A 97 19.40 24.20 -1.70
N ALA A 98 19.68 23.77 -0.46
CA ALA A 98 19.33 22.44 0.04
C ALA A 98 17.81 22.14 -0.03
N THR A 99 16.97 23.17 0.11
CA THR A 99 15.50 23.00 0.03
C THR A 99 15.00 22.72 -1.39
N ALA A 100 15.80 23.07 -2.40
CA ALA A 100 15.53 22.72 -3.79
C ALA A 100 15.91 21.26 -4.10
N SER A 101 17.01 20.76 -3.51
CA SER A 101 17.53 19.41 -3.79
C SER A 101 16.68 18.26 -3.21
N ASP A 102 15.84 18.53 -2.22
CA ASP A 102 14.91 17.55 -1.61
C ASP A 102 13.79 17.09 -2.57
N MET A 103 13.73 17.63 -3.80
CA MET A 103 12.66 17.39 -4.77
C MET A 103 13.10 16.60 -6.02
N THR A 104 14.33 16.09 -6.03
CA THR A 104 15.06 15.75 -7.27
C THR A 104 14.80 14.36 -7.85
N LYS A 105 13.96 13.54 -7.21
CA LYS A 105 13.73 12.14 -7.64
C LYS A 105 12.25 11.75 -7.75
N PRO A 106 11.41 12.54 -8.46
CA PRO A 106 10.02 12.16 -8.69
C PRO A 106 9.89 11.05 -9.75
N ILE A 107 8.81 10.27 -9.67
CA ILE A 107 8.37 9.39 -10.75
C ILE A 107 7.71 10.21 -11.86
N PHE A 108 6.93 11.23 -11.47
CA PHE A 108 6.21 12.09 -12.41
C PHE A 108 6.51 13.57 -12.24
N ASP A 109 6.50 14.30 -13.35
CA ASP A 109 6.43 15.76 -13.32
C ASP A 109 5.02 16.21 -12.96
N SER A 110 4.88 17.02 -11.90
CA SER A 110 3.56 17.46 -11.41
C SER A 110 2.82 18.42 -12.35
N ALA A 111 3.53 19.11 -13.25
CA ALA A 111 2.93 20.11 -14.14
C ALA A 111 2.44 19.50 -15.45
N THR A 112 3.18 18.52 -15.98
CA THR A 112 2.92 17.89 -17.28
C THR A 112 2.32 16.50 -17.17
N GLY A 113 2.45 15.84 -16.01
CA GLY A 113 2.11 14.43 -15.84
C GLY A 113 3.07 13.48 -16.56
N ALA A 114 4.20 13.98 -17.07
CA ALA A 114 5.18 13.16 -17.78
C ALA A 114 5.89 12.21 -16.81
N LEU A 115 6.03 10.94 -17.22
CA LEU A 115 6.84 9.96 -16.50
C LEU A 115 8.32 10.34 -16.64
N LEU A 116 8.97 10.62 -15.52
CA LEU A 116 10.38 11.02 -15.44
C LEU A 116 11.29 9.84 -15.05
N LYS A 117 10.75 8.85 -14.31
CA LYS A 117 11.51 7.72 -13.79
C LYS A 117 10.66 6.46 -13.76
N SER A 118 11.23 5.34 -14.19
CA SER A 118 10.60 4.01 -14.17
C SER A 118 11.26 3.08 -13.13
N SER A 119 11.54 3.62 -11.95
CA SER A 119 12.05 2.82 -10.83
C SER A 119 11.79 3.47 -9.46
N ASN A 120 11.56 2.63 -8.46
CA ASN A 120 11.32 2.97 -7.08
C ASN A 120 12.02 1.97 -6.11
N PRO A 121 13.26 2.26 -5.70
CA PRO A 121 14.00 1.42 -4.76
C PRO A 121 13.34 1.27 -3.39
N THR A 122 12.57 2.28 -2.95
CA THR A 122 11.80 2.20 -1.72
C THR A 122 10.74 1.10 -1.85
N LEU A 123 10.00 1.05 -2.96
CA LEU A 123 9.01 0.00 -3.22
C LEU A 123 9.63 -1.41 -3.23
N THR A 124 10.79 -1.59 -3.88
CA THR A 124 11.53 -2.88 -3.83
C THR A 124 11.71 -3.36 -2.39
N THR A 125 12.19 -2.47 -1.52
CA THR A 125 12.43 -2.80 -0.11
C THR A 125 11.12 -3.21 0.59
N ARG A 126 10.02 -2.53 0.30
CA ARG A 126 8.71 -2.81 0.90
C ARG A 126 8.10 -4.14 0.44
N ILE A 127 8.23 -4.47 -0.84
CA ILE A 127 7.75 -5.75 -1.37
C ILE A 127 8.58 -6.90 -0.80
N LEU A 128 9.91 -6.80 -0.83
CA LEU A 128 10.79 -7.87 -0.34
C LEU A 128 10.66 -8.10 1.18
N ALA A 129 10.20 -7.10 1.94
CA ALA A 129 9.88 -7.27 3.36
C ALA A 129 8.71 -8.24 3.61
N GLN A 130 7.89 -8.54 2.59
CA GLN A 130 6.76 -9.46 2.70
C GLN A 130 7.12 -10.93 2.38
N THR A 131 8.40 -11.25 2.19
CA THR A 131 8.85 -12.61 1.87
C THR A 131 8.54 -13.63 2.97
N ALA A 132 8.43 -13.21 4.23
CA ALA A 132 7.91 -14.03 5.32
C ALA A 132 6.52 -13.49 5.73
N HIS A 133 5.46 -14.15 5.29
CA HIS A 133 4.10 -13.64 5.46
C HIS A 133 3.19 -14.60 6.25
N ALA A 134 2.12 -14.07 6.82
CA ALA A 134 1.12 -14.85 7.53
C ALA A 134 0.44 -15.85 6.58
N ALA A 135 0.23 -17.08 7.05
CA ALA A 135 -0.51 -18.09 6.29
C ALA A 135 -1.28 -19.02 7.22
N ILE A 136 -2.33 -19.64 6.67
CA ILE A 136 -3.14 -20.65 7.36
C ILE A 136 -2.85 -22.01 6.74
N ASN A 137 -2.70 -23.05 7.57
CA ASN A 137 -2.54 -24.42 7.10
C ASN A 137 -3.48 -25.36 7.86
N GLY A 138 -4.77 -25.21 7.53
CA GLY A 138 -5.86 -26.00 8.09
C GLY A 138 -6.26 -25.59 9.49
N THR A 139 -7.04 -26.48 10.12
CA THR A 139 -7.54 -26.33 11.48
C THR A 139 -7.11 -27.51 12.35
N ILE A 140 -7.01 -27.27 13.65
CA ILE A 140 -6.75 -28.29 14.66
C ILE A 140 -7.89 -28.31 15.69
N MET A 141 -8.17 -29.47 16.26
CA MET A 141 -9.12 -29.58 17.37
C MET A 141 -8.37 -29.40 18.70
N MET A 142 -8.79 -28.42 19.51
CA MET A 142 -8.36 -28.23 20.90
C MET A 142 -9.56 -28.51 21.82
N GLY A 143 -9.72 -29.77 22.21
CA GLY A 143 -10.94 -30.24 22.87
C GLY A 143 -12.12 -30.24 21.89
N THR A 144 -13.19 -29.51 22.20
CA THR A 144 -14.37 -29.34 21.33
C THR A 144 -14.26 -28.12 20.41
N LEU A 145 -13.19 -27.34 20.50
CA LEU A 145 -12.98 -26.12 19.70
C LEU A 145 -12.11 -26.41 18.48
N THR A 146 -12.58 -26.01 17.30
CA THR A 146 -11.77 -25.99 16.08
C THR A 146 -11.00 -24.67 16.02
N VAL A 147 -9.67 -24.75 15.93
CA VAL A 147 -8.76 -23.58 15.95
C VAL A 147 -7.95 -23.54 14.66
N VAL A 148 -7.78 -22.34 14.08
CA VAL A 148 -6.97 -22.12 12.88
C VAL A 148 -5.48 -22.32 13.18
N LYS A 149 -4.79 -23.12 12.36
CA LYS A 149 -3.34 -23.34 12.49
C LYS A 149 -2.59 -22.32 11.65
N ARG A 150 -1.86 -21.40 12.30
CA ARG A 150 -1.01 -20.41 11.63
C ARG A 150 0.37 -20.98 11.30
N LYS A 151 0.91 -20.59 10.14
CA LYS A 151 2.30 -20.78 9.74
C LYS A 151 2.84 -19.49 9.13
N VAL A 152 4.14 -19.46 8.86
CA VAL A 152 4.76 -18.45 8.00
C VAL A 152 4.91 -19.06 6.61
N ALA A 153 4.39 -18.37 5.59
CA ALA A 153 4.69 -18.66 4.21
C ALA A 153 5.99 -17.95 3.82
N HIS A 154 6.86 -18.65 3.11
CA HIS A 154 8.05 -18.07 2.50
C HIS A 154 7.78 -17.84 1.01
N LEU A 155 7.60 -16.58 0.64
CA LEU A 155 7.24 -16.13 -0.69
C LEU A 155 8.50 -15.70 -1.46
N THR A 156 8.53 -15.99 -2.76
CA THR A 156 9.56 -15.48 -3.67
C THR A 156 9.00 -14.27 -4.39
N LEU A 157 9.19 -13.09 -3.81
CA LEU A 157 8.68 -11.83 -4.37
C LEU A 157 9.75 -11.14 -5.21
N ALA A 158 9.37 -10.63 -6.38
CA ALA A 158 10.19 -9.69 -7.13
C ALA A 158 10.01 -8.29 -6.52
N GLY A 159 11.08 -7.50 -6.48
CA GLY A 159 11.03 -6.08 -6.10
C GLY A 159 10.26 -5.23 -7.12
N ASP A 160 10.52 -3.93 -7.12
CA ASP A 160 10.08 -3.03 -8.19
C ASP A 160 10.53 -3.53 -9.56
N ALA A 161 9.68 -3.35 -10.58
CA ALA A 161 9.87 -3.93 -11.90
C ALA A 161 9.45 -2.95 -13.01
N PRO A 162 10.11 -2.97 -14.20
CA PRO A 162 9.82 -2.05 -15.29
C PRO A 162 8.35 -2.04 -15.75
N GLU A 163 7.68 -3.19 -15.69
CA GLU A 163 6.30 -3.39 -16.15
C GLU A 163 5.29 -2.55 -15.35
N LEU A 164 5.65 -2.13 -14.12
CA LEU A 164 4.83 -1.22 -13.31
C LEU A 164 4.70 0.16 -13.96
N TYR A 165 5.62 0.52 -14.85
CA TYR A 165 5.74 1.85 -15.45
C TYR A 165 5.37 1.88 -16.93
N ASP A 166 5.32 0.72 -17.59
CA ASP A 166 5.04 0.64 -19.02
C ASP A 166 3.65 1.18 -19.36
N GLY A 167 3.62 2.31 -20.07
CA GLY A 167 2.38 3.01 -20.43
C GLY A 167 1.62 3.63 -19.24
N LEU A 168 2.21 3.64 -18.04
CA LEU A 168 1.60 4.22 -16.84
C LEU A 168 1.34 5.72 -17.06
N GLN A 169 0.07 6.10 -16.98
CA GLN A 169 -0.33 7.51 -17.01
C GLN A 169 -0.20 8.13 -15.61
N TYR A 170 -0.37 9.44 -15.51
CA TYR A 170 -0.37 10.15 -14.23
C TYR A 170 -1.62 9.82 -13.39
N SER A 171 -1.69 8.61 -12.85
CA SER A 171 -2.78 8.06 -12.05
C SER A 171 -2.21 7.26 -10.89
N PHE A 172 -2.43 7.73 -9.67
CA PHE A 172 -1.97 7.03 -8.47
C PHE A 172 -2.70 5.70 -8.31
N ALA A 173 -4.00 5.66 -8.64
CA ALA A 173 -4.80 4.45 -8.61
C ALA A 173 -4.28 3.35 -9.56
N ASP A 174 -3.95 3.68 -10.82
CA ASP A 174 -3.37 2.70 -11.77
C ASP A 174 -2.04 2.17 -11.22
N TYR A 175 -1.18 3.05 -10.69
CA TYR A 175 0.10 2.64 -10.12
C TYR A 175 -0.04 1.64 -8.97
N VAL A 176 -0.92 1.91 -8.01
CA VAL A 176 -1.10 1.00 -6.86
C VAL A 176 -1.79 -0.31 -7.24
N LEU A 177 -2.65 -0.32 -8.25
CA LEU A 177 -3.24 -1.54 -8.79
C LEU A 177 -2.20 -2.43 -9.47
N ARG A 178 -1.28 -1.84 -10.24
CA ARG A 178 -0.15 -2.58 -10.83
C ARG A 178 0.76 -3.17 -9.77
N ILE A 179 1.03 -2.41 -8.69
CA ILE A 179 1.79 -2.93 -7.54
C ILE A 179 1.08 -4.15 -6.94
N ARG A 180 -0.24 -4.06 -6.74
CA ARG A 180 -1.03 -5.19 -6.22
C ARG A 180 -0.91 -6.40 -7.11
N ASP A 181 -1.12 -6.25 -8.41
CA ASP A 181 -1.09 -7.37 -9.35
C ASP A 181 0.31 -8.00 -9.41
N HIS A 182 1.36 -7.18 -9.35
CA HIS A 182 2.74 -7.64 -9.27
C HIS A 182 3.02 -8.45 -7.99
N VAL A 183 2.66 -7.93 -6.81
CA VAL A 183 2.82 -8.66 -5.53
C VAL A 183 2.00 -9.94 -5.53
N CYS A 184 0.73 -9.87 -5.90
CA CYS A 184 -0.20 -11.00 -5.84
C CYS A 184 0.10 -12.09 -6.88
N SER A 185 0.80 -11.79 -7.98
CA SER A 185 1.23 -12.78 -8.96
C SER A 185 2.16 -13.86 -8.38
N ALA A 186 2.87 -13.52 -7.30
CA ALA A 186 3.81 -14.41 -6.63
C ALA A 186 3.24 -15.09 -5.37
N VAL A 187 1.96 -14.85 -5.05
CA VAL A 187 1.29 -15.42 -3.86
C VAL A 187 0.61 -16.73 -4.25
N PRO A 188 0.99 -17.87 -3.65
CA PRO A 188 0.34 -19.14 -3.90
C PRO A 188 -1.12 -19.16 -3.45
N ALA A 189 -1.98 -19.84 -4.22
CA ALA A 189 -3.42 -19.94 -3.93
C ALA A 189 -3.74 -20.63 -2.60
N ASP A 190 -2.83 -21.46 -2.06
CA ASP A 190 -2.97 -22.09 -0.73
C ASP A 190 -2.61 -21.15 0.42
N VAL A 191 -1.94 -20.03 0.14
CA VAL A 191 -1.69 -18.95 1.11
C VAL A 191 -2.86 -17.97 1.09
N CYS A 192 -3.21 -17.50 -0.10
CA CYS A 192 -4.34 -16.61 -0.32
C CYS A 192 -4.91 -16.83 -1.73
N ALA A 193 -6.24 -16.90 -1.84
CA ALA A 193 -6.88 -16.97 -3.15
C ALA A 193 -6.54 -15.71 -3.97
N PRO A 194 -6.25 -15.83 -5.29
CA PRO A 194 -5.92 -14.68 -6.12
C PRO A 194 -6.99 -13.57 -6.15
N SER A 195 -8.27 -13.92 -5.93
CA SER A 195 -9.38 -12.96 -5.80
C SER A 195 -9.33 -12.14 -4.53
N ASP A 196 -8.73 -12.68 -3.47
CA ASP A 196 -8.76 -12.10 -2.12
C ASP A 196 -7.43 -11.40 -1.80
N CYS A 197 -6.39 -11.67 -2.59
CA CYS A 197 -5.08 -11.05 -2.40
C CYS A 197 -5.17 -9.53 -2.56
N SER A 198 -4.85 -8.83 -1.48
CA SER A 198 -4.95 -7.39 -1.36
C SER A 198 -3.64 -6.81 -0.84
N ILE A 199 -3.36 -5.56 -1.19
CA ILE A 199 -2.26 -4.81 -0.57
C ILE A 199 -2.82 -3.64 0.22
N THR A 200 -2.06 -3.20 1.22
CA THR A 200 -2.24 -1.88 1.81
C THR A 200 -0.95 -1.09 1.74
N LEU A 201 -1.08 0.22 1.56
CA LEU A 201 0.04 1.14 1.53
C LEU A 201 -0.42 2.52 1.99
N LYS A 202 0.53 3.35 2.36
CA LYS A 202 0.27 4.72 2.79
C LYS A 202 0.28 5.67 1.59
N MET A 203 -0.48 6.75 1.70
CA MET A 203 -0.35 7.94 0.89
C MET A 203 -0.19 9.14 1.83
N LEU A 204 1.00 9.74 1.80
CA LEU A 204 1.40 10.81 2.72
C LEU A 204 1.73 12.08 1.91
N PRO A 205 1.46 13.29 2.42
CA PRO A 205 1.71 14.53 1.67
C PRO A 205 3.16 14.69 1.20
N GLN A 206 4.12 14.13 1.93
CA GLN A 206 5.53 14.16 1.52
C GLN A 206 5.77 13.48 0.16
N PHE A 207 4.94 12.52 -0.26
CA PHE A 207 5.09 11.80 -1.52
C PHE A 207 4.84 12.68 -2.74
N VAL A 208 4.11 13.79 -2.54
CA VAL A 208 3.91 14.86 -3.53
C VAL A 208 4.73 16.10 -3.18
N SER A 209 5.82 15.93 -2.42
CA SER A 209 6.74 16.99 -1.99
C SER A 209 6.12 18.05 -1.05
N ALA A 210 5.02 17.75 -0.38
CA ALA A 210 4.47 18.65 0.65
C ALA A 210 5.22 18.56 1.98
N ASN A 211 5.09 19.60 2.81
CA ASN A 211 5.57 19.60 4.19
C ASN A 211 4.45 20.03 5.14
N THR A 212 4.05 19.09 6.01
CA THR A 212 3.01 19.25 7.02
C THR A 212 3.56 19.31 8.44
N ALA A 213 4.86 19.59 8.59
CA ALA A 213 5.46 19.89 9.88
C ALA A 213 4.82 21.15 10.46
N GLY A 214 4.36 21.05 11.71
CA GLY A 214 3.82 22.18 12.43
C GLY A 214 4.87 22.93 13.22
N ARG A 215 4.39 23.91 13.99
CA ARG A 215 5.20 24.82 14.79
C ARG A 215 5.57 24.18 16.14
N LEU A 216 6.81 24.15 16.57
CA LEU A 216 7.16 23.52 17.85
C LEU A 216 6.91 24.47 19.05
N MET A 217 7.21 25.76 18.88
CA MET A 217 7.14 26.80 19.92
C MET A 217 6.39 28.07 19.45
N ARG A 218 5.87 28.87 20.39
CA ARG A 218 5.09 30.10 20.09
C ARG A 218 5.90 31.25 19.51
N ASP A 219 7.22 31.15 19.53
CA ASP A 219 8.18 32.12 19.02
C ASP A 219 8.93 31.61 17.78
N ASP A 220 8.66 30.38 17.33
CA ASP A 220 9.20 29.87 16.07
C ASP A 220 8.88 30.84 14.92
N PRO A 221 9.81 31.04 13.96
CA PRO A 221 9.55 31.91 12.83
C PRO A 221 8.32 31.44 12.04
N PRO A 222 7.64 32.36 11.32
CA PRO A 222 6.55 31.98 10.46
C PRO A 222 7.03 31.01 9.37
N VAL A 223 6.09 30.20 8.86
CA VAL A 223 6.34 29.27 7.75
C VAL A 223 7.00 30.00 6.59
N SER A 224 8.09 29.45 6.05
CA SER A 224 8.86 30.10 5.00
C SER A 224 8.08 30.19 3.68
N LYS A 225 8.41 31.19 2.85
CA LYS A 225 7.80 31.36 1.52
C LYS A 225 7.96 30.12 0.64
N CYS A 226 9.12 29.44 0.72
CA CYS A 226 9.36 28.17 0.04
C CYS A 226 8.33 27.12 0.44
N VAL A 227 8.08 26.91 1.74
CA VAL A 227 7.11 25.89 2.20
C VAL A 227 5.70 26.23 1.75
N LEU A 228 5.30 27.51 1.82
CA LEU A 228 3.98 27.95 1.36
C LEU A 228 3.78 27.70 -0.14
N ALA A 229 4.73 28.14 -0.98
CA ALA A 229 4.66 27.97 -2.43
C ALA A 229 4.70 26.48 -2.82
N ARG A 230 5.58 25.70 -2.16
CA ARG A 230 5.69 24.25 -2.39
C ARG A 230 4.40 23.52 -2.02
N ASN A 231 3.82 23.80 -0.86
CA ASN A 231 2.57 23.16 -0.44
C ASN A 231 1.40 23.54 -1.35
N ALA A 232 1.34 24.78 -1.83
CA ALA A 232 0.34 25.19 -2.82
C ALA A 232 0.46 24.38 -4.12
N LYS A 233 1.67 24.16 -4.63
CA LYS A 233 1.91 23.32 -5.82
C LYS A 233 1.62 21.84 -5.55
N ALA A 234 2.06 21.31 -4.41
CA ALA A 234 1.86 19.93 -4.01
C ALA A 234 0.36 19.57 -3.84
N MET A 235 -0.48 20.53 -3.44
CA MET A 235 -1.93 20.30 -3.31
C MET A 235 -2.60 19.91 -4.63
N THR A 236 -2.10 20.38 -5.77
CA THR A 236 -2.58 19.97 -7.09
C THR A 236 -2.35 18.48 -7.31
N ALA A 237 -1.13 18.00 -7.06
CA ALA A 237 -0.78 16.59 -7.20
C ALA A 237 -1.52 15.72 -6.15
N TRP A 238 -1.66 16.22 -4.92
CA TRP A 238 -2.44 15.56 -3.88
C TRP A 238 -3.89 15.33 -4.32
N THR A 239 -4.55 16.39 -4.78
CA THR A 239 -5.95 16.34 -5.21
C THR A 239 -6.14 15.43 -6.42
N ALA A 240 -5.21 15.46 -7.38
CA ALA A 240 -5.25 14.56 -8.54
C ALA A 240 -5.12 13.08 -8.13
N ALA A 241 -4.22 12.77 -7.19
CA ALA A 241 -4.06 11.41 -6.67
C ALA A 241 -5.31 10.95 -5.89
N LEU A 242 -5.88 11.81 -5.02
CA LEU A 242 -7.14 11.53 -4.34
C LEU A 242 -8.28 11.26 -5.33
N ALA A 243 -8.45 12.12 -6.34
CA ALA A 243 -9.48 11.95 -7.37
C ALA A 243 -9.30 10.64 -8.13
N SER A 244 -8.07 10.28 -8.51
CA SER A 244 -7.81 9.02 -9.22
C SER A 244 -8.21 7.78 -8.41
N MET A 245 -8.08 7.82 -7.09
CA MET A 245 -8.51 6.72 -6.20
C MET A 245 -10.03 6.68 -6.07
N VAL A 246 -10.69 7.82 -5.88
CA VAL A 246 -12.15 7.92 -5.81
C VAL A 246 -12.82 7.42 -7.10
N GLU A 247 -12.22 7.69 -8.26
CA GLU A 247 -12.74 7.23 -9.55
C GLU A 247 -12.55 5.72 -9.79
N SER A 248 -11.66 5.07 -9.04
CA SER A 248 -11.31 3.66 -9.25
C SER A 248 -12.15 2.73 -8.36
N PRO A 249 -13.01 1.87 -8.92
CA PRO A 249 -13.80 0.93 -8.12
C PRO A 249 -12.95 -0.18 -7.48
N LYS A 250 -11.66 -0.26 -7.82
CA LYS A 250 -10.72 -1.28 -7.31
C LYS A 250 -9.82 -0.79 -6.17
N VAL A 251 -9.88 0.50 -5.84
CA VAL A 251 -9.07 1.11 -4.78
C VAL A 251 -10.01 1.62 -3.70
N ALA A 252 -9.84 1.11 -2.48
CA ALA A 252 -10.46 1.64 -1.29
C ALA A 252 -9.48 2.56 -0.55
N THR A 253 -10.03 3.52 0.17
CA THR A 253 -9.27 4.57 0.84
C THR A 253 -9.77 4.79 2.26
N ILE A 254 -8.83 4.98 3.19
CA ILE A 254 -9.13 5.38 4.57
C ILE A 254 -8.36 6.65 4.89
N SER A 255 -9.06 7.67 5.36
CA SER A 255 -8.44 8.79 6.07
C SER A 255 -8.11 8.35 7.48
N LEU A 256 -6.83 8.20 7.80
CA LEU A 256 -6.37 7.92 9.15
C LEU A 256 -5.89 9.21 9.81
N SER A 257 -6.57 9.62 10.87
CA SER A 257 -6.30 10.85 11.61
C SER A 257 -5.90 10.57 13.06
N ARG A 258 -5.23 11.55 13.66
CA ARG A 258 -4.84 11.58 15.06
C ARG A 258 -5.03 13.01 15.59
N ASN A 259 -5.21 13.17 16.90
CA ASN A 259 -5.11 14.45 17.56
C ASN A 259 -3.83 15.18 17.12
N GLU A 260 -3.99 16.37 16.55
CA GLU A 260 -2.90 17.06 15.86
C GLU A 260 -1.73 17.41 16.80
N ARG A 261 -2.02 17.73 18.06
CA ARG A 261 -1.01 17.95 19.10
C ARG A 261 -0.20 16.69 19.36
N ASP A 262 -0.87 15.57 19.54
CA ASP A 262 -0.20 14.32 19.87
C ASP A 262 0.54 13.75 18.64
N ARG A 263 0.00 13.97 17.42
CA ARG A 263 0.65 13.67 16.14
C ARG A 263 1.96 14.45 16.00
N GLN A 264 1.92 15.77 16.12
CA GLN A 264 3.12 16.60 15.99
C GLN A 264 4.13 16.33 17.12
N PHE A 265 3.65 16.04 18.33
CA PHE A 265 4.51 15.65 19.44
C PHE A 265 5.24 14.33 19.17
N SER A 266 4.57 13.34 18.58
CA SER A 266 5.18 12.09 18.14
C SER A 266 6.32 12.33 17.16
N LEU A 267 6.10 13.21 16.16
CA LEU A 267 7.15 13.58 15.20
C LEU A 267 8.30 14.35 15.84
N PHE A 268 8.00 15.26 16.77
CA PHE A 268 9.01 15.99 17.53
C PHE A 268 9.94 15.02 18.28
N ARG A 269 9.36 14.03 18.96
CA ARG A 269 10.12 13.00 19.67
C ARG A 269 11.00 12.19 18.72
N GLU A 270 10.49 11.84 17.56
CA GLU A 270 11.23 10.97 16.65
C GLU A 270 12.33 11.72 15.90
N PHE A 271 12.05 12.93 15.41
CA PHE A 271 12.86 13.58 14.39
C PHE A 271 13.52 14.89 14.81
N SER A 272 13.10 15.53 15.92
CA SER A 272 13.72 16.79 16.32
C SER A 272 15.13 16.58 16.89
N PRO A 273 16.06 17.53 16.66
CA PRO A 273 17.38 17.49 17.28
C PRO A 273 17.32 17.50 18.81
N PRO A 274 18.30 16.88 19.51
CA PRO A 274 18.46 17.07 20.95
C PRO A 274 18.55 18.55 21.33
N GLY A 275 17.88 18.93 22.41
CA GLY A 275 17.78 20.29 22.90
C GLY A 275 16.57 21.08 22.36
N SER A 276 15.93 20.63 21.27
CA SER A 276 14.70 21.27 20.78
C SER A 276 13.57 21.20 21.82
N LEU A 277 12.68 22.19 21.78
CA LEU A 277 11.53 22.30 22.67
C LEU A 277 10.22 22.09 21.91
N PHE A 278 9.19 21.60 22.59
CA PHE A 278 7.83 21.46 22.09
C PHE A 278 6.83 21.93 23.14
N ASP A 279 6.02 22.94 22.81
CA ASP A 279 4.98 23.47 23.69
C ASP A 279 3.64 22.79 23.38
N CYS A 280 3.12 22.02 24.34
CA CYS A 280 1.83 21.33 24.24
C CYS A 280 0.63 22.28 24.36
N SER A 281 0.82 23.49 24.90
CA SER A 281 -0.25 24.47 25.09
C SER A 281 -0.66 25.19 23.80
N ILE A 282 0.07 24.99 22.71
CA ILE A 282 -0.23 25.58 21.41
C ILE A 282 -1.39 24.81 20.77
N GLU A 283 -2.46 25.53 20.41
CA GLU A 283 -3.54 24.97 19.61
C GLU A 283 -3.05 24.59 18.21
N ARG A 284 -3.44 23.39 17.75
CA ARG A 284 -2.99 22.85 16.47
C ARG A 284 -4.15 22.40 15.63
N SER A 285 -4.28 23.02 14.47
CA SER A 285 -5.22 22.60 13.44
C SER A 285 -4.57 21.54 12.55
N PRO A 286 -5.34 20.55 12.05
CA PRO A 286 -4.87 19.63 11.02
C PRO A 286 -4.26 20.37 9.83
N SER A 287 -3.40 19.71 9.04
CA SER A 287 -2.91 20.28 7.79
C SER A 287 -4.04 20.43 6.76
N ASP A 288 -3.84 21.28 5.74
CA ASP A 288 -4.76 21.35 4.60
C ASP A 288 -4.89 20.00 3.89
N PHE A 289 -3.78 19.24 3.81
CA PHE A 289 -3.77 17.91 3.20
C PHE A 289 -4.65 16.93 3.98
N ALA A 290 -4.53 16.90 5.31
CA ALA A 290 -5.37 16.07 6.17
C ALA A 290 -6.85 16.48 6.09
N ARG A 291 -7.15 17.79 5.97
CA ARG A 291 -8.53 18.25 5.72
C ARG A 291 -9.09 17.74 4.39
N GLN A 292 -8.27 17.81 3.34
CA GLN A 292 -8.66 17.38 1.99
C GLN A 292 -8.85 15.85 1.89
N SER A 293 -8.21 15.07 2.77
CA SER A 293 -8.30 13.61 2.78
C SER A 293 -9.61 13.06 3.36
N ASN A 294 -10.45 13.89 3.95
CA ASN A 294 -11.74 13.44 4.48
C ASN A 294 -12.78 13.26 3.35
N TYR A 295 -13.93 12.69 3.70
CA TYR A 295 -15.06 12.54 2.77
C TYR A 295 -15.35 13.87 2.03
N PRO A 296 -15.56 13.83 0.70
CA PRO A 296 -15.77 12.65 -0.15
C PRO A 296 -14.52 11.99 -0.72
N ASN A 297 -13.31 12.38 -0.29
CA ASN A 297 -12.06 11.90 -0.87
C ASN A 297 -11.48 10.65 -0.19
N ALA A 298 -12.24 10.05 0.73
CA ALA A 298 -11.95 8.77 1.35
C ALA A 298 -13.25 7.99 1.58
N ASP A 299 -13.19 6.66 1.45
CA ASP A 299 -14.33 5.76 1.66
C ASP A 299 -14.70 5.63 3.15
N ASP A 300 -13.69 5.68 4.02
CA ASP A 300 -13.88 5.66 5.47
C ASP A 300 -12.91 6.63 6.19
N GLN A 301 -13.25 6.96 7.43
CA GLN A 301 -12.50 7.88 8.29
C GLN A 301 -12.29 7.26 9.66
N ILE A 302 -11.03 7.06 10.01
CA ILE A 302 -10.62 6.47 11.28
C ILE A 302 -9.82 7.49 12.08
N LYS A 303 -10.18 7.65 13.36
CA LYS A 303 -9.33 8.29 14.36
C LYS A 303 -8.56 7.20 15.08
N ILE A 304 -7.24 7.24 15.01
CA ILE A 304 -6.41 6.16 15.53
C ILE A 304 -6.58 5.96 17.04
N GLU A 305 -6.93 7.02 17.78
CA GLU A 305 -7.21 6.94 19.21
C GLU A 305 -8.38 6.02 19.55
N ASP A 306 -9.36 5.88 18.64
CA ASP A 306 -10.49 4.97 18.81
C ASP A 306 -10.03 3.51 18.66
N CYS A 307 -9.04 3.27 17.82
CA CYS A 307 -8.43 1.94 17.62
C CYS A 307 -7.60 1.50 18.83
N TRP A 308 -7.08 2.46 19.60
CA TRP A 308 -6.29 2.20 20.80
C TRP A 308 -7.13 1.98 22.06
N GLN A 309 -8.47 2.06 21.98
CA GLN A 309 -9.40 1.80 23.09
C GLN A 309 -9.55 0.30 23.41
N GLY A 310 -8.43 -0.38 23.60
CA GLY A 310 -8.35 -1.81 23.89
C GLY A 310 -8.80 -2.71 22.73
N ALA A 311 -9.07 -3.98 23.05
CA ALA A 311 -9.35 -5.00 22.04
C ALA A 311 -10.59 -4.69 21.19
N TYR A 312 -11.62 -4.08 21.76
CA TYR A 312 -12.83 -3.70 21.03
C TYR A 312 -12.53 -2.63 19.97
N GLY A 313 -11.88 -1.53 20.36
CA GLY A 313 -11.50 -0.46 19.43
C GLY A 313 -10.61 -0.96 18.30
N ALA A 314 -9.59 -1.76 18.66
CA ALA A 314 -8.68 -2.37 17.70
C ALA A 314 -9.41 -3.26 16.69
N ASN A 315 -10.27 -4.17 17.16
CA ASN A 315 -11.04 -5.06 16.30
C ASN A 315 -11.99 -4.31 15.38
N LYS A 316 -12.64 -3.25 15.88
CA LYS A 316 -13.53 -2.43 15.08
C LYS A 316 -12.77 -1.81 13.90
N CYS A 317 -11.69 -1.08 14.18
CA CYS A 317 -10.93 -0.42 13.11
C CYS A 317 -10.36 -1.38 12.08
N ILE A 318 -9.82 -2.53 12.53
CA ILE A 318 -9.28 -3.56 11.64
C ILE A 318 -10.39 -4.17 10.78
N SER A 319 -11.52 -4.51 11.39
CA SER A 319 -12.65 -5.12 10.68
C SER A 319 -13.26 -4.18 9.64
N ASP A 320 -13.41 -2.89 9.98
CA ASP A 320 -13.95 -1.89 9.06
C ASP A 320 -13.03 -1.73 7.84
N ALA A 321 -11.72 -1.67 8.07
CA ALA A 321 -10.73 -1.55 7.01
C ALA A 321 -10.64 -2.77 6.08
N LEU A 322 -10.64 -3.99 6.63
CA LEU A 322 -10.62 -5.23 5.84
C LEU A 322 -11.86 -5.38 4.98
N LYS A 323 -13.02 -4.97 5.50
CA LYS A 323 -14.29 -5.06 4.78
C LYS A 323 -14.29 -4.22 3.50
N LEU A 324 -13.58 -3.09 3.47
CA LEU A 324 -13.45 -2.26 2.27
C LEU A 324 -12.79 -2.99 1.11
N VAL A 325 -11.95 -3.99 1.38
CA VAL A 325 -11.33 -4.84 0.37
C VAL A 325 -11.89 -6.26 0.37
N GLY A 326 -13.11 -6.45 0.86
CA GLY A 326 -13.79 -7.75 0.83
C GLY A 326 -13.24 -8.82 1.78
N LEU A 327 -12.33 -8.46 2.69
CA LEU A 327 -11.73 -9.40 3.65
C LEU A 327 -12.46 -9.40 5.00
N SER A 328 -12.36 -10.52 5.72
CA SER A 328 -12.85 -10.66 7.09
C SER A 328 -11.68 -10.73 8.09
N PRO A 329 -11.87 -10.34 9.37
CA PRO A 329 -10.81 -10.43 10.37
C PRO A 329 -10.60 -11.86 10.91
N GLU A 330 -11.49 -12.82 10.63
CA GLU A 330 -11.46 -14.16 11.21
C GLU A 330 -10.11 -14.89 11.02
N PRO A 331 -9.44 -14.83 9.86
CA PRO A 331 -8.12 -15.44 9.63
C PRO A 331 -7.01 -14.91 10.56
N MET A 332 -7.17 -13.70 11.09
CA MET A 332 -6.16 -13.04 11.93
C MET A 332 -6.20 -13.50 13.39
N LEU A 333 -7.29 -14.14 13.82
CA LEU A 333 -7.57 -14.42 15.23
C LEU A 333 -7.43 -13.13 16.07
N ASP A 334 -6.53 -13.10 17.05
CA ASP A 334 -6.25 -11.94 17.90
C ASP A 334 -4.97 -11.20 17.53
N ALA A 335 -4.30 -11.56 16.44
CA ALA A 335 -2.97 -11.05 16.12
C ALA A 335 -2.98 -9.58 15.73
N GLY A 336 -3.91 -9.18 14.85
CA GLY A 336 -4.09 -7.77 14.50
C GLY A 336 -4.47 -6.95 15.71
N THR A 337 -5.38 -7.46 16.54
CA THR A 337 -5.80 -6.83 17.80
C THR A 337 -4.62 -6.60 18.73
N LYS A 338 -3.76 -7.60 18.91
CA LYS A 338 -2.55 -7.49 19.74
C LYS A 338 -1.57 -6.46 19.18
N ASN A 339 -1.34 -6.45 17.87
CA ASN A 339 -0.46 -5.46 17.24
C ASN A 339 -0.99 -4.03 17.44
N MET A 340 -2.30 -3.82 17.35
CA MET A 340 -2.92 -2.52 17.55
C MET A 340 -2.97 -2.10 19.03
N ALA A 341 -3.32 -3.01 19.93
CA ALA A 341 -3.57 -2.73 21.34
C ALA A 341 -2.30 -2.66 22.21
N GLN A 342 -1.12 -3.05 21.69
CA GLN A 342 0.14 -3.07 22.44
C GLN A 342 0.79 -1.70 22.68
N LEU A 343 0.09 -0.59 22.41
CA LEU A 343 0.63 0.73 22.67
C LEU A 343 0.48 1.09 24.14
N TYR A 344 1.61 1.04 24.85
CA TYR A 344 1.72 1.53 26.21
C TYR A 344 1.37 3.02 26.24
N PRO A 345 0.49 3.49 27.15
CA PRO A 345 0.25 4.91 27.32
C PRO A 345 1.58 5.60 27.66
N GLU A 346 1.96 6.56 26.83
CA GLU A 346 3.22 7.28 26.97
C GLU A 346 3.20 8.07 28.29
N LYS A 347 4.17 7.77 29.17
CA LYS A 347 4.27 8.42 30.49
C LYS A 347 4.57 9.93 30.42
N MET A 348 5.11 10.41 29.29
CA MET A 348 5.44 11.82 29.05
C MET A 348 4.92 12.21 27.67
N SER A 349 3.75 12.83 27.63
CA SER A 349 3.08 13.23 26.39
C SER A 349 2.21 14.46 26.58
N CYS A 350 1.89 15.15 25.49
CA CYS A 350 0.92 16.23 25.55
C CYS A 350 -0.51 15.77 25.94
N ALA A 351 -0.82 14.48 25.80
CA ALA A 351 -2.07 13.91 26.27
C ALA A 351 -2.13 13.82 27.80
N THR A 352 -0.99 13.55 28.45
CA THR A 352 -0.88 13.44 29.92
C THR A 352 -0.59 14.78 30.58
N ASP A 353 0.10 15.68 29.90
CA ASP A 353 0.35 17.05 30.35
C ASP A 353 0.14 18.07 29.22
N PRO A 354 -1.09 18.57 29.05
CA PRO A 354 -1.46 19.40 27.90
C PRO A 354 -0.88 20.82 27.94
N THR A 355 -0.27 21.23 29.06
CA THR A 355 0.32 22.57 29.23
C THR A 355 1.84 22.54 29.34
N ALA A 356 2.45 21.36 29.38
CA ALA A 356 3.90 21.21 29.46
C ALA A 356 4.61 21.64 28.18
N THR A 357 5.86 22.02 28.37
CA THR A 357 6.90 22.12 27.37
C THR A 357 7.87 20.98 27.58
N PHE A 358 8.12 20.22 26.52
CA PHE A 358 9.05 19.10 26.54
C PHE A 358 10.34 19.46 25.82
N ARG A 359 11.48 19.01 26.34
CA ARG A 359 12.77 19.09 25.69
C ARG A 359 13.15 17.74 25.11
N ARG A 360 13.66 17.74 23.88
CA ARG A 360 14.21 16.56 23.24
C ARG A 360 15.56 16.19 23.86
N LEU A 361 15.71 14.96 24.34
CA LEU A 361 16.96 14.44 24.88
C LEU A 361 17.80 13.72 23.82
N GLN A 362 19.02 13.34 24.18
CA GLN A 362 19.79 12.38 23.37
C GLN A 362 19.21 10.96 23.51
N GLY A 363 19.25 10.17 22.44
CA GLY A 363 18.68 8.81 22.40
C GLY A 363 17.31 8.74 21.72
N LEU A 364 16.80 7.53 21.52
CA LEU A 364 15.56 7.27 20.75
C LEU A 364 14.33 7.84 21.46
N ALA A 365 13.65 8.81 20.83
CA ALA A 365 12.38 9.41 21.26
C ALA A 365 12.29 9.89 22.72
N ALA A 366 13.42 10.09 23.40
CA ALA A 366 13.50 10.52 24.79
C ALA A 366 13.21 12.02 24.95
N VAL A 367 12.41 12.36 25.96
CA VAL A 367 12.04 13.73 26.32
C VAL A 367 12.06 13.91 27.84
N GLU A 368 12.20 15.16 28.27
CA GLU A 368 11.96 15.59 29.65
C GLU A 368 10.97 16.76 29.66
N LYS A 369 10.19 16.87 30.74
CA LYS A 369 9.33 18.01 31.02
C LYS A 369 10.18 19.16 31.57
N VAL A 370 9.99 20.38 31.06
CA VAL A 370 10.81 21.56 31.41
C VAL A 370 10.07 22.52 32.35
N ASN A 371 8.74 22.52 32.37
CA ASN A 371 7.90 23.40 33.18
C ASN A 371 6.66 22.69 33.70
#